data_AF-K6UP46-F1
#
_entry.id   AF-K6UP46-F1
#
_cell.length_a   1.000
_cell.length_b   1.000
_cell.length_c   1.000
_cell.angle_alpha   90.00
_cell.angle_beta   90.00
_cell.angle_gamma   90.00
#
_symmetry.space_group_name_H-M   'P 1'
#
loop_
_entity.id
_entity.type
_entity.pdbx_description
1 polymer ?
#
loop_
_entity_poly.entity_id
_entity_poly.type
_entity_poly.pdbx_seq_one_letter_code
_entity_poly.pdbx_strand_id
1 'polypeptide(L)'
;VWNLYEKIDKDVIEENFRFENYEKVCKQIVSNYDNLNESHKKFCMKLVRNLGCYNYRNDGYNLNKEDCVILYYWIYNLVKQHDIKDSLITPIFYDNYSKLCTYKRKVNCFYYDYYDHFEEPVNMIFLDIFQHNIHIIKKALENPKDQINDNLQKYICKCIHIYNEMHDKYCLSNYDNDQKRKTHVAC
;
A
#
# COMPACT_ATOMS: atom_id res chain seq x y z
N VAL A 1 -2.71 11.89 8.76
CA VAL A 1 -2.27 10.48 8.66
C VAL A 1 -3.28 9.53 9.30
N TRP A 2 -3.47 9.52 10.62
CA TRP A 2 -4.38 8.60 11.31
C TRP A 2 -5.83 8.63 10.79
N ASN A 3 -6.42 9.81 10.63
CA ASN A 3 -7.78 9.93 10.07
C ASN A 3 -7.93 9.32 8.66
N LEU A 4 -6.86 9.36 7.84
CA LEU A 4 -6.88 8.74 6.52
C LEU A 4 -6.73 7.23 6.62
N TYR A 5 -5.84 6.75 7.50
CA TYR A 5 -5.68 5.32 7.77
C TYR A 5 -7.00 4.69 8.23
N GLU A 6 -7.69 5.32 9.19
CA GLU A 6 -9.01 4.86 9.67
C GLU A 6 -10.05 4.83 8.54
N LYS A 7 -10.00 5.81 7.63
CA LYS A 7 -10.88 5.84 6.45
C LYS A 7 -10.58 4.71 5.47
N ILE A 8 -9.30 4.41 5.25
CA ILE A 8 -8.81 3.31 4.42
C ILE A 8 -9.16 1.95 5.05
N ASP A 9 -9.11 1.84 6.38
CA ASP A 9 -9.39 0.58 7.07
C ASP A 9 -10.87 0.35 7.38
N LYS A 10 -11.72 1.39 7.21
CA LYS A 10 -13.16 1.27 7.41
C LYS A 10 -13.74 0.06 6.68
N ASP A 11 -14.72 -0.60 7.27
CA ASP A 11 -15.39 -1.72 6.61
C ASP A 11 -16.26 -1.29 5.42
N VAL A 12 -16.41 -2.20 4.46
CA VAL A 12 -17.40 -2.09 3.40
C VAL A 12 -18.71 -2.63 3.96
N ILE A 13 -19.72 -1.77 4.10
CA ILE A 13 -21.01 -2.12 4.70
C ILE A 13 -21.88 -2.85 3.67
N GLU A 14 -22.36 -4.05 4.01
CA GLU A 14 -23.16 -4.97 3.16
C GLU A 14 -24.46 -4.36 2.65
N GLU A 15 -25.12 -3.50 3.44
CA GLU A 15 -26.39 -2.84 3.06
C GLU A 15 -26.23 -1.73 2.00
N ASN A 16 -24.99 -1.48 1.54
CA ASN A 16 -24.73 -0.51 0.51
C ASN A 16 -24.71 -1.18 -0.86
N PHE A 17 -25.47 -0.68 -1.84
CA PHE A 17 -25.36 -1.10 -3.26
C PHE A 17 -23.91 -1.11 -3.80
N ARG A 18 -22.99 -0.39 -3.14
CA ARG A 18 -21.54 -0.41 -3.44
C ARG A 18 -20.83 -1.71 -3.04
N PHE A 19 -21.33 -2.45 -2.04
CA PHE A 19 -20.76 -3.72 -1.59
C PHE A 19 -20.75 -4.75 -2.71
N GLU A 20 -21.90 -4.97 -3.36
CA GLU A 20 -22.05 -5.90 -4.48
C GLU A 20 -21.12 -5.55 -5.65
N ASN A 21 -20.85 -4.26 -5.86
CA ASN A 21 -19.94 -3.80 -6.91
C ASN A 21 -18.49 -4.16 -6.61
N TYR A 22 -18.00 -3.89 -5.40
CA TYR A 22 -16.62 -4.26 -5.05
C TYR A 22 -16.44 -5.77 -5.01
N GLU A 23 -17.43 -6.51 -4.49
CA GLU A 23 -17.40 -7.97 -4.48
C GLU A 23 -17.38 -8.53 -5.92
N LYS A 24 -18.21 -8.00 -6.82
CA LYS A 24 -18.22 -8.40 -8.23
C LYS A 24 -16.88 -8.15 -8.92
N VAL A 25 -16.28 -6.99 -8.66
CA VAL A 25 -14.94 -6.65 -9.17
C VAL A 25 -13.90 -7.64 -8.66
N CYS A 26 -13.90 -7.91 -7.35
CA CYS A 26 -13.04 -8.92 -6.75
C CYS A 26 -13.23 -10.32 -7.37
N LYS A 27 -14.47 -10.78 -7.56
CA LYS A 27 -14.79 -12.07 -8.20
C LYS A 27 -14.29 -12.16 -9.64
N GLN A 28 -14.32 -11.04 -10.37
CA GLN A 28 -13.87 -10.99 -11.76
C GLN A 28 -12.33 -11.04 -11.88
N ILE A 29 -11.64 -10.39 -10.95
CA ILE A 29 -10.19 -10.18 -11.03
C ILE A 29 -9.40 -11.29 -10.32
N VAL A 30 -9.91 -11.74 -9.17
CA VAL A 30 -9.21 -12.67 -8.29
C VAL A 30 -9.64 -14.09 -8.60
N SER A 31 -8.69 -14.90 -9.05
CA SER A 31 -8.90 -16.33 -9.28
C SER A 31 -9.31 -17.04 -7.98
N ASN A 32 -10.34 -17.89 -8.07
CA ASN A 32 -10.88 -18.64 -6.92
C ASN A 32 -11.34 -17.76 -5.74
N TYR A 33 -11.83 -16.54 -6.01
CA TYR A 33 -12.32 -15.61 -4.98
C TYR A 33 -13.28 -16.28 -3.98
N ASP A 34 -14.20 -17.12 -4.46
CA ASP A 34 -15.20 -17.76 -3.60
C ASP A 34 -14.58 -18.70 -2.55
N ASN A 35 -13.39 -19.25 -2.85
CA ASN A 35 -12.63 -20.13 -1.95
C ASN A 35 -11.74 -19.36 -0.96
N LEU A 36 -11.65 -18.04 -1.08
CA LEU A 36 -10.90 -17.23 -0.13
C LEU A 36 -11.58 -17.24 1.24
N ASN A 37 -10.75 -17.13 2.28
CA ASN A 37 -11.27 -16.87 3.61
C ASN A 37 -11.86 -15.45 3.70
N GLU A 38 -12.62 -15.21 4.77
CA GLU A 38 -13.38 -13.97 4.90
C GLU A 38 -12.51 -12.72 5.08
N SER A 39 -11.33 -12.84 5.70
CA SER A 39 -10.41 -11.71 5.84
C SER A 39 -9.81 -11.31 4.50
N HIS A 40 -9.49 -12.28 3.63
CA HIS A 40 -8.98 -12.04 2.28
C HIS A 40 -10.06 -11.44 1.38
N LYS A 41 -11.32 -11.90 1.48
CA LYS A 41 -12.46 -11.30 0.78
C LYS A 41 -12.67 -9.85 1.20
N LYS A 42 -12.67 -9.57 2.52
CA LYS A 42 -12.78 -8.21 3.07
C LYS A 42 -11.62 -7.31 2.64
N PHE A 43 -10.40 -7.83 2.65
CA PHE A 43 -9.23 -7.11 2.15
C PHE A 43 -9.40 -6.70 0.70
N CYS A 44 -9.80 -7.64 -0.18
CA CYS A 44 -10.00 -7.34 -1.60
C CYS A 44 -11.01 -6.20 -1.79
N MET A 45 -12.17 -6.28 -1.13
CA MET A 45 -13.20 -5.26 -1.27
C MET A 45 -12.76 -3.89 -0.74
N LYS A 46 -12.03 -3.85 0.39
CA LYS A 46 -11.45 -2.60 0.93
C LYS A 46 -10.44 -2.00 -0.04
N LEU A 47 -9.56 -2.82 -0.61
CA LEU A 47 -8.55 -2.38 -1.58
C LEU A 47 -9.21 -1.82 -2.85
N VAL A 48 -10.16 -2.54 -3.44
CA VAL A 48 -10.94 -2.10 -4.60
C VAL A 48 -11.64 -0.76 -4.34
N ARG A 49 -12.25 -0.59 -3.15
CA ARG A 49 -12.86 0.68 -2.75
C ARG A 49 -11.82 1.80 -2.65
N ASN A 50 -10.68 1.55 -2.00
CA ASN A 50 -9.67 2.57 -1.72
C ASN A 50 -8.95 3.05 -2.99
N LEU A 51 -8.91 2.21 -4.04
CA LEU A 51 -8.39 2.60 -5.35
C LEU A 51 -9.35 3.53 -6.12
N GLY A 52 -10.60 3.68 -5.67
CA GLY A 52 -11.52 4.75 -6.07
C GLY A 52 -12.14 4.60 -7.46
N CYS A 53 -11.65 3.69 -8.30
CA CYS A 53 -12.11 3.55 -9.67
C CYS A 53 -13.54 3.02 -9.83
N TYR A 54 -13.98 2.18 -8.90
CA TYR A 54 -15.25 1.44 -9.00
C TYR A 54 -16.41 2.13 -8.25
N ASN A 55 -16.22 3.37 -7.79
CA ASN A 55 -17.26 4.15 -7.12
C ASN A 55 -18.18 4.82 -8.15
N TYR A 56 -19.33 4.24 -8.50
CA TYR A 56 -20.23 4.78 -9.53
C TYR A 56 -20.70 6.22 -9.31
N ARG A 57 -20.71 6.75 -8.08
CA ARG A 57 -21.03 8.16 -7.79
C ARG A 57 -19.79 8.96 -7.40
N ASN A 58 -19.77 10.21 -7.80
CA ASN A 58 -18.71 11.20 -7.60
C ASN A 58 -18.65 11.65 -6.12
N ASP A 59 -18.43 10.71 -5.20
CA ASP A 59 -18.45 10.94 -3.74
C ASP A 59 -17.18 11.61 -3.22
N GLY A 60 -16.31 12.08 -4.11
CA GLY A 60 -15.15 12.90 -3.78
C GLY A 60 -14.06 12.16 -3.02
N TYR A 61 -14.16 10.83 -2.87
CA TYR A 61 -13.09 10.03 -2.26
C TYR A 61 -12.25 9.34 -3.32
N ASN A 62 -11.26 10.08 -3.81
CA ASN A 62 -10.09 9.52 -4.49
C ASN A 62 -8.88 9.89 -3.64
N LEU A 63 -8.07 8.90 -3.29
CA LEU A 63 -6.73 9.16 -2.75
C LEU A 63 -5.98 10.02 -3.76
N ASN A 64 -5.30 11.08 -3.33
CA ASN A 64 -4.33 11.77 -4.18
C ASN A 64 -3.02 10.95 -4.22
N LYS A 65 -2.00 11.42 -4.95
CA LYS A 65 -0.74 10.67 -5.08
C LYS A 65 -0.01 10.58 -3.73
N GLU A 66 -0.10 11.62 -2.93
CA GLU A 66 0.54 11.75 -1.63
C GLU A 66 -0.09 10.81 -0.59
N ASP A 67 -1.37 10.50 -0.73
CA ASP A 67 -2.16 9.62 0.14
C ASP A 67 -1.82 8.12 -0.08
N CYS A 68 -1.29 7.77 -1.26
CA CYS A 68 -0.99 6.40 -1.64
C CYS A 68 0.00 5.73 -0.68
N VAL A 69 0.88 6.53 -0.10
CA VAL A 69 1.84 6.12 0.92
C VAL A 69 1.14 5.48 2.14
N ILE A 70 -0.02 6.01 2.54
CA ILE A 70 -0.83 5.49 3.65
C ILE A 70 -1.60 4.25 3.22
N LEU A 71 -2.11 4.20 1.99
CA LEU A 71 -2.73 3.00 1.43
C LEU A 71 -1.74 1.83 1.43
N TYR A 72 -0.51 2.06 1.00
CA TYR A 72 0.49 1.02 0.93
C TYR A 72 0.93 0.53 2.31
N TYR A 73 1.06 1.44 3.28
CA TYR A 73 1.28 1.06 4.67
C TYR A 73 0.12 0.21 5.24
N TRP A 74 -1.11 0.53 4.88
CA TRP A 74 -2.27 -0.28 5.23
C TRP A 74 -2.21 -1.67 4.58
N ILE A 75 -1.85 -1.77 3.29
CA ILE A 75 -1.67 -3.07 2.61
C ILE A 75 -0.60 -3.90 3.32
N TYR A 76 0.54 -3.30 3.68
CA TYR A 76 1.61 -3.98 4.40
C TYR A 76 1.13 -4.67 5.68
N ASN A 77 0.45 -3.90 6.54
CA ASN A 77 0.05 -4.37 7.85
C ASN A 77 -0.91 -5.55 7.71
N LEU A 78 -1.86 -5.48 6.77
CA LEU A 78 -2.82 -6.56 6.55
C LEU A 78 -2.21 -7.77 5.85
N VAL A 79 -1.27 -7.58 4.92
CA VAL A 79 -0.52 -8.68 4.31
C VAL A 79 0.18 -9.51 5.37
N LYS A 80 0.89 -8.84 6.29
CA LYS A 80 1.59 -9.51 7.39
C LYS A 80 0.62 -10.14 8.40
N GLN A 81 -0.46 -9.44 8.74
CA GLN A 81 -1.40 -9.90 9.76
C GLN A 81 -2.25 -11.09 9.29
N HIS A 82 -2.60 -11.15 8.01
CA HIS A 82 -3.56 -12.11 7.48
C HIS A 82 -2.96 -13.08 6.44
N ASP A 83 -1.64 -13.11 6.29
CA ASP A 83 -0.93 -13.96 5.32
C ASP A 83 -1.51 -13.82 3.90
N ILE A 84 -1.69 -12.57 3.48
CA ILE A 84 -2.27 -12.26 2.16
C ILE A 84 -1.18 -12.44 1.11
N LYS A 85 -1.46 -13.27 0.11
CA LYS A 85 -0.53 -13.52 -1.00
C LYS A 85 -0.62 -12.43 -2.05
N ASP A 86 0.51 -12.16 -2.70
CA ASP A 86 0.60 -11.20 -3.81
C ASP A 86 -0.36 -11.54 -4.95
N SER A 87 -0.68 -12.83 -5.14
CA SER A 87 -1.68 -13.28 -6.11
C SER A 87 -3.08 -12.70 -5.89
N LEU A 88 -3.38 -12.18 -4.69
CA LEU A 88 -4.61 -11.43 -4.40
C LEU A 88 -4.49 -9.95 -4.77
N ILE A 89 -3.31 -9.36 -4.60
CA ILE A 89 -3.06 -7.91 -4.69
C ILE A 89 -2.74 -7.51 -6.14
N THR A 90 -1.82 -8.23 -6.77
CA THR A 90 -1.31 -7.93 -8.11
C THR A 90 -2.46 -7.80 -9.12
N PRO A 91 -3.41 -8.75 -9.22
CA PRO A 91 -4.49 -8.64 -10.19
C PRO A 91 -5.36 -7.40 -9.98
N ILE A 92 -5.60 -6.98 -8.74
CA ILE A 92 -6.41 -5.80 -8.43
C ILE A 92 -5.73 -4.55 -8.97
N PHE A 93 -4.43 -4.39 -8.72
CA PHE A 93 -3.71 -3.23 -9.26
C PHE A 93 -3.63 -3.27 -10.77
N TYR A 94 -3.28 -4.40 -11.39
CA TYR A 94 -3.23 -4.51 -12.85
C TYR A 94 -4.61 -4.25 -13.51
N ASP A 95 -5.70 -4.74 -12.93
CA ASP A 95 -7.03 -4.55 -13.51
C ASP A 95 -7.57 -3.11 -13.33
N ASN A 96 -7.13 -2.38 -12.30
CA ASN A 96 -7.43 -0.95 -12.19
C ASN A 96 -6.89 -0.12 -13.38
N TYR A 97 -6.06 -0.67 -14.26
CA TYR A 97 -5.65 -0.06 -15.53
C TYR A 97 -6.43 -0.59 -16.74
N SER A 98 -7.15 -1.68 -16.55
CA SER A 98 -7.96 -2.39 -17.53
C SER A 98 -9.38 -1.83 -17.49
N LYS A 99 -9.80 -1.20 -18.61
CA LYS A 99 -11.15 -0.96 -19.17
C LYS A 99 -12.37 -0.61 -18.26
N LEU A 100 -12.43 -1.05 -17.02
CA LEU A 100 -13.49 -0.86 -16.01
C LEU A 100 -13.37 0.45 -15.23
N CYS A 101 -12.17 1.04 -15.12
CA CYS A 101 -12.03 2.46 -14.76
C CYS A 101 -12.60 3.31 -15.91
N THR A 102 -13.86 3.72 -15.79
CA THR A 102 -14.50 4.61 -16.78
C THR A 102 -13.63 5.81 -17.12
N TYR A 103 -13.69 6.28 -18.38
CA TYR A 103 -12.86 7.30 -19.05
C TYR A 103 -12.57 8.61 -18.27
N LYS A 104 -13.24 8.88 -17.14
CA LYS A 104 -13.07 10.07 -16.29
C LYS A 104 -12.44 9.79 -14.91
N ARG A 105 -12.24 8.52 -14.51
CA ARG A 105 -11.67 8.15 -13.21
C ARG A 105 -10.29 7.56 -13.41
N LYS A 106 -9.27 8.23 -12.88
CA LYS A 106 -7.89 7.76 -12.88
C LYS A 106 -7.55 7.27 -11.49
N VAL A 107 -6.96 6.08 -11.41
CA VAL A 107 -6.26 5.66 -10.19
C VAL A 107 -5.07 6.59 -10.00
N ASN A 108 -4.92 7.12 -8.80
CA ASN A 108 -3.78 7.96 -8.42
C ASN A 108 -2.66 7.16 -7.75
N CYS A 109 -2.99 5.98 -7.18
CA CYS A 109 -2.05 5.09 -6.52
C CYS A 109 -1.58 3.99 -7.44
N PHE A 110 -0.38 4.17 -7.96
CA PHE A 110 0.28 3.24 -8.86
C PHE A 110 1.24 2.34 -8.08
N TYR A 111 0.97 1.05 -8.10
CA TYR A 111 1.59 0.07 -7.19
C TYR A 111 2.64 -0.82 -7.85
N TYR A 112 2.61 -0.91 -9.18
CA TYR A 112 3.56 -1.70 -9.96
C TYR A 112 5.00 -1.22 -9.83
N ASP A 113 5.23 0.09 -9.66
CA ASP A 113 6.60 0.61 -9.53
C ASP A 113 7.33 -0.03 -8.33
N TYR A 114 6.60 -0.41 -7.28
CA TYR A 114 7.21 -1.09 -6.15
C TYR A 114 7.37 -2.60 -6.38
N TYR A 115 6.31 -3.30 -6.76
CA TYR A 115 6.35 -4.76 -6.87
C TYR A 115 7.11 -5.30 -8.09
N ASP A 116 7.18 -4.51 -9.16
CA ASP A 116 7.90 -4.91 -10.37
C ASP A 116 9.40 -4.61 -10.25
N HIS A 117 9.80 -3.65 -9.41
CA HIS A 117 11.21 -3.19 -9.31
C HIS A 117 11.91 -3.60 -8.01
N PHE A 118 11.17 -4.01 -6.97
CA PHE A 118 11.76 -4.36 -5.68
C PHE A 118 11.34 -5.76 -5.25
N GLU A 119 12.31 -6.56 -4.80
CA GLU A 119 12.07 -7.90 -4.23
C GLU A 119 11.27 -7.81 -2.92
N GLU A 120 11.46 -6.73 -2.16
CA GLU A 120 10.71 -6.44 -0.93
C GLU A 120 10.00 -5.09 -1.06
N PRO A 121 8.97 -5.01 -1.91
CA PRO A 121 8.33 -3.75 -2.29
C PRO A 121 7.74 -3.01 -1.10
N VAL A 122 7.28 -3.76 -0.11
CA VAL A 122 6.67 -3.17 1.06
C VAL A 122 7.68 -2.48 1.98
N ASN A 123 8.86 -3.07 2.12
CA ASN A 123 9.96 -2.43 2.84
C ASN A 123 10.40 -1.16 2.12
N MET A 124 10.47 -1.20 0.79
CA MET A 124 10.82 -0.03 -0.02
C MET A 124 9.80 1.10 0.15
N ILE A 125 8.50 0.79 0.10
CA ILE A 125 7.47 1.79 0.35
C ILE A 125 7.66 2.40 1.73
N PHE A 126 7.89 1.58 2.76
CA PHE A 126 8.06 2.06 4.14
C PHE A 126 9.23 3.06 4.26
N LEU A 127 10.33 2.80 3.55
CA LEU A 127 11.48 3.71 3.47
C LEU A 127 11.15 4.99 2.69
N ASP A 128 10.40 4.91 1.60
CA ASP A 128 9.95 6.09 0.84
C ASP A 128 9.06 7.01 1.70
N ILE A 129 8.16 6.45 2.52
CA ILE A 129 7.38 7.22 3.51
C ILE A 129 8.31 7.97 4.45
N PHE A 130 9.31 7.27 4.98
CA PHE A 130 10.26 7.82 5.94
C PHE A 130 11.07 8.95 5.32
N GLN A 131 11.58 8.76 4.09
CA GLN A 131 12.30 9.77 3.34
C GLN A 131 11.43 10.99 3.04
N HIS A 132 10.20 10.80 2.57
CA HIS A 132 9.27 11.90 2.28
C HIS A 132 8.99 12.76 3.52
N ASN A 133 8.85 12.11 4.68
CA ASN A 133 8.53 12.77 5.95
C ASN A 133 9.77 13.19 6.77
N ILE A 134 10.99 13.02 6.24
CA ILE A 134 12.22 13.23 7.02
C ILE A 134 12.35 14.64 7.57
N HIS A 135 11.84 15.64 6.85
CA HIS A 135 11.88 17.04 7.26
C HIS A 135 10.97 17.30 8.48
N ILE A 136 9.80 16.67 8.54
CA ILE A 136 8.88 16.73 9.68
C ILE A 136 9.50 16.04 10.88
N ILE A 137 10.09 14.86 10.65
CA ILE A 137 10.74 14.06 11.69
C ILE A 137 11.91 14.84 12.31
N LYS A 138 12.80 15.42 11.49
CA LYS A 138 13.91 16.26 11.96
C LYS A 138 13.42 17.42 12.82
N LYS A 139 12.42 18.17 12.32
CA LYS A 139 11.84 19.29 13.06
C LYS A 139 11.25 18.87 14.41
N ALA A 140 10.61 17.69 14.48
CA ALA A 140 10.06 17.15 15.72
C ALA A 140 11.16 16.73 16.71
N LEU A 141 12.30 16.21 16.23
CA LEU A 141 13.45 15.83 17.07
C LEU A 141 14.25 17.04 17.56
N GLU A 142 14.28 18.12 16.78
CA GLU A 142 15.02 19.35 17.12
C GLU A 142 14.29 20.26 18.11
N ASN A 143 12.98 20.04 18.35
CA ASN A 143 12.21 20.88 19.25
C ASN A 143 12.49 20.51 20.73
N PRO A 144 13.18 21.35 21.52
CA PRO A 144 13.57 21.03 22.89
C PRO A 144 12.36 20.98 23.86
N LYS A 145 11.20 21.49 23.44
CA LYS A 145 9.97 21.56 24.25
C LYS A 145 9.03 20.37 24.04
N ASP A 146 9.22 19.61 22.95
CA ASP A 146 8.39 18.45 22.68
C ASP A 146 9.10 17.23 23.29
N GLN A 147 8.48 16.60 24.31
CA GLN A 147 8.90 15.25 24.67
C GLN A 147 8.80 14.40 23.41
N ILE A 148 9.92 13.82 22.98
CA ILE A 148 9.95 12.90 21.84
C ILE A 148 8.94 11.81 22.14
N ASN A 149 7.89 11.74 21.32
CA ASN A 149 6.83 10.78 21.47
C ASN A 149 7.41 9.36 21.30
N ASP A 150 7.22 8.48 22.28
CA ASP A 150 7.68 7.08 22.22
C ASP A 150 7.27 6.38 20.92
N ASN A 151 6.10 6.72 20.36
CA ASN A 151 5.64 6.18 19.10
C ASN A 151 6.45 6.68 17.90
N LEU A 152 6.87 7.95 17.91
CA LEU A 152 7.75 8.51 16.89
C LEU A 152 9.13 7.84 16.95
N GLN A 153 9.68 7.63 18.16
CA GLN A 153 10.95 6.94 18.33
C GLN A 153 10.87 5.49 17.84
N LYS A 154 9.83 4.75 18.22
CA LYS A 154 9.58 3.38 17.73
C LYS A 154 9.46 3.33 16.21
N TYR A 155 8.76 4.29 15.61
CA TYR A 155 8.65 4.41 14.16
C TYR A 155 10.03 4.62 13.50
N ILE A 156 10.82 5.59 13.98
CA ILE A 156 12.17 5.87 13.47
C ILE A 156 13.06 4.63 13.59
N CYS A 157 13.07 3.95 14.74
CA CYS A 157 13.86 2.74 14.94
C CYS A 157 13.47 1.64 13.96
N LYS A 158 12.16 1.47 13.69
CA LYS A 158 11.68 0.51 12.69
C LYS A 158 12.16 0.86 11.27
N CYS A 159 12.15 2.14 10.90
CA CYS A 159 12.66 2.59 9.60
C CYS A 159 14.17 2.31 9.46
N ILE A 160 14.97 2.64 10.48
CA ILE A 160 16.42 2.39 10.48
C ILE A 160 16.71 0.90 10.39
N HIS A 161 15.96 0.07 11.13
CA HIS A 161 16.12 -1.39 11.07
C HIS A 161 15.85 -1.93 9.66
N ILE A 162 14.73 -1.55 9.04
CA ILE A 162 14.39 -1.96 7.68
C ILE A 162 15.45 -1.46 6.68
N TYR A 163 15.93 -0.23 6.82
CA TYR A 163 16.98 0.30 5.95
C TYR A 163 18.24 -0.56 6.03
N ASN A 164 18.70 -0.89 7.24
CA ASN A 164 19.89 -1.71 7.44
C ASN A 164 19.71 -3.12 6.85
N GLU A 165 18.56 -3.76 7.08
CA GLU A 165 18.28 -5.09 6.51
C GLU A 165 18.28 -5.06 4.98
N MET A 166 17.62 -4.07 4.37
CA MET A 166 17.57 -3.90 2.92
C MET A 166 18.97 -3.59 2.35
N HIS A 167 19.71 -2.71 3.00
CA HIS A 167 21.06 -2.33 2.61
C HIS A 167 22.02 -3.54 2.67
N ASP A 168 22.01 -4.30 3.76
CA ASP A 168 22.89 -5.46 3.92
C ASP A 168 22.55 -6.56 2.91
N LYS A 169 21.26 -6.80 2.68
CA LYS A 169 20.77 -7.84 1.78
C LYS A 169 20.98 -7.49 0.30
N TYR A 170 20.77 -6.24 -0.10
CA TYR A 170 20.73 -5.85 -1.51
C TYR A 170 21.84 -4.91 -1.96
N CYS A 171 22.43 -4.10 -1.07
CA CYS A 171 23.49 -3.14 -1.40
C CYS A 171 24.91 -3.66 -1.08
N LEU A 172 25.09 -4.44 -0.02
CA LEU A 172 26.41 -5.00 0.36
C LEU A 172 26.71 -6.37 -0.24
N SER A 173 25.69 -7.06 -0.77
CA SER A 173 25.85 -8.39 -1.35
C SER A 173 26.26 -8.30 -2.83
N ASN A 174 27.50 -8.72 -3.15
CA ASN A 174 28.03 -8.87 -4.51
C ASN A 174 27.33 -10.03 -5.27
N TYR A 175 26.01 -9.97 -5.45
CA TYR A 175 25.26 -10.99 -6.20
C TYR A 175 24.96 -10.47 -7.62
N ASP A 176 25.91 -10.79 -8.50
CA ASP A 176 26.06 -10.31 -9.88
C ASP A 176 25.04 -10.82 -10.92
N ASN A 177 23.92 -11.47 -10.55
CA ASN A 177 23.15 -12.24 -11.54
C ASN A 177 21.62 -12.19 -11.54
N ASP A 178 20.96 -11.29 -10.80
CA ASP A 178 19.50 -11.17 -10.90
C ASP A 178 19.06 -9.99 -11.79
N GLN A 179 18.45 -10.35 -12.92
CA GLN A 179 18.04 -9.46 -14.01
C GLN A 179 17.03 -8.40 -13.57
N LYS A 180 16.35 -8.60 -12.43
CA LYS A 180 15.45 -7.62 -11.80
C LYS A 180 16.16 -6.42 -11.16
N ARG A 181 17.47 -6.48 -10.88
CA ARG A 181 18.19 -5.38 -10.21
C ARG A 181 18.66 -4.25 -11.14
N LYS A 182 18.60 -4.39 -12.46
CA LYS A 182 19.29 -3.44 -13.37
C LYS A 182 18.68 -2.05 -13.44
N THR A 183 17.50 -1.84 -12.87
CA THR A 183 16.85 -0.52 -12.85
C THR A 183 16.14 -0.30 -11.52
N HIS A 184 16.84 0.26 -10.52
CA HIS A 184 16.24 1.02 -9.40
C HIS A 184 16.25 0.42 -8.00
N VAL A 185 17.30 -0.32 -7.62
CA VAL A 185 17.74 -0.22 -6.21
C VAL A 185 18.60 1.03 -6.11
N ALA A 186 18.04 2.15 -5.66
CA ALA A 186 18.85 3.28 -5.23
C ALA A 186 19.48 2.90 -3.88
N CYS A 187 20.59 2.16 -3.95
CA CYS A 187 21.70 2.40 -3.03
C CYS A 187 22.36 3.71 -3.50
#